data_AF-A0A3P7MMG7-F1
#
_entry.id   AF-A0A3P7MMG7-F1
#
_cell.length_a   1.000
_cell.length_b   1.000
_cell.length_c   1.000
_cell.angle_alpha   90.00
_cell.angle_beta   90.00
_cell.angle_gamma   90.00
#
_symmetry.space_group_name_H-M   'P 1'
#
loop_
_entity.id
_entity.type
_entity.pdbx_description
1 polymer ?
#
loop_
_entity_poly.entity_id
_entity_poly.type
_entity_poly.pdbx_seq_one_letter_code
_entity_poly.pdbx_strand_id
1 'polypeptide(L)'
;MSPPIIRRSLSVNVLVKEGLLDEAIDEMEDCLQEEDAVFNSENSCISDEALDTLCNSIKEREDTQRQMQRFRTLQRVLTAYHRRSTKTLEELLHTPLYVDGVEESTEHEPAIDLSDKIIAQVPEFLSEEK
;
A
#
# COMPACT_ATOMS: atom_id res chain seq x y z
N MET A 1 -5.45 -3.17 5.63
CA MET A 1 -4.73 -3.01 4.35
C MET A 1 -4.17 -1.61 4.31
N SER A 2 -2.86 -1.42 4.14
CA SER A 2 -2.24 -0.09 3.99
C SER A 2 -2.30 0.36 2.53
N PRO A 3 -2.39 1.68 2.22
CA PRO A 3 -2.35 2.20 0.87
C PRO A 3 -1.09 1.73 0.14
N PRO A 4 -1.19 1.38 -1.16
CA PRO A 4 -0.05 0.86 -1.88
C PRO A 4 1.12 1.87 -1.99
N ILE A 5 0.86 3.19 -2.00
CA ILE A 5 1.92 4.24 -1.98
C ILE A 5 2.81 4.10 -0.75
N ILE A 6 2.17 3.96 0.42
CA ILE A 6 2.87 3.82 1.69
C ILE A 6 3.67 2.55 1.67
N ARG A 7 3.05 1.44 1.23
CA ARG A 7 3.71 0.13 1.16
C ARG A 7 4.99 0.20 0.31
N ARG A 8 4.91 0.74 -0.91
CA ARG A 8 6.04 0.83 -1.84
C ARG A 8 7.13 1.76 -1.29
N SER A 9 6.76 2.94 -0.81
CA SER A 9 7.72 3.92 -0.27
C SER A 9 8.41 3.42 1.00
N LEU A 10 7.68 2.71 1.88
CA LEU A 10 8.26 2.03 3.04
C LEU A 10 9.19 0.89 2.63
N SER A 11 8.77 0.05 1.68
CA SER A 11 9.57 -1.08 1.19
C SER A 11 10.92 -0.62 0.67
N VAL A 12 10.93 0.39 -0.21
CA VAL A 12 12.17 0.99 -0.73
C VAL A 12 13.06 1.48 0.42
N ASN A 13 12.51 2.22 1.38
CA ASN A 13 13.28 2.75 2.50
C ASN A 13 13.85 1.65 3.41
N VAL A 14 13.12 0.55 3.63
CA VAL A 14 13.60 -0.60 4.42
C VAL A 14 14.73 -1.31 3.68
N LEU A 15 14.55 -1.61 2.39
CA LEU A 15 15.55 -2.29 1.56
C LEU A 15 16.85 -1.47 1.45
N VAL A 16 16.72 -0.14 1.31
CA VAL A 16 17.87 0.77 1.34
C VAL A 16 18.62 0.72 2.67
N LYS A 17 17.90 0.70 3.80
CA LYS A 17 18.50 0.58 5.14
C LYS A 17 19.22 -0.76 5.34
N GLU A 18 18.69 -1.83 4.77
CA GLU A 18 19.31 -3.16 4.77
C GLU A 18 20.47 -3.28 3.78
N GLY A 19 20.65 -2.28 2.90
CA GLY A 19 21.70 -2.24 1.91
C GLY A 19 21.44 -3.10 0.66
N LEU A 20 20.19 -3.55 0.52
CA LEU A 20 19.64 -4.37 -0.55
C LEU A 20 19.19 -3.46 -1.71
N LEU A 21 20.18 -2.89 -2.41
CA LEU A 21 19.94 -1.87 -3.44
C LEU A 21 19.29 -2.43 -4.71
N ASP A 22 19.62 -3.66 -5.10
CA ASP A 22 19.04 -4.27 -6.29
C ASP A 22 17.56 -4.60 -6.04
N GLU A 23 17.22 -5.11 -4.85
CA GLU A 23 15.84 -5.36 -4.43
C GLU A 23 15.04 -4.05 -4.33
N ALA A 24 15.65 -2.97 -3.84
CA ALA A 24 15.01 -1.65 -3.79
C ALA A 24 14.72 -1.10 -5.19
N ILE A 25 15.56 -1.41 -6.18
CA ILE A 25 15.36 -1.05 -7.58
C ILE A 25 14.29 -1.94 -8.23
N ASP A 26 14.27 -3.23 -7.90
CA ASP A 26 13.23 -4.16 -8.38
C ASP A 26 11.84 -3.72 -7.89
N GLU A 27 11.72 -3.22 -6.66
CA GLU A 27 10.49 -2.63 -6.14
C GLU A 27 9.99 -1.44 -6.99
N MET A 28 10.89 -0.66 -7.60
CA MET A 28 10.52 0.40 -8.56
C MET A 28 10.01 -0.16 -9.89
N GLU A 29 10.56 -1.29 -10.33
CA GLU A 29 10.12 -1.98 -11.54
C GLU A 29 8.75 -2.62 -11.34
N ASP A 30 8.52 -3.25 -10.19
CA ASP A 30 7.22 -3.80 -9.81
C ASP A 30 6.12 -2.74 -9.75
N CYS A 31 6.45 -1.52 -9.31
CA CYS A 31 5.53 -0.38 -9.31
C CYS A 31 5.04 -0.03 -10.73
N LEU A 32 5.83 -0.35 -11.77
CA LEU A 32 5.45 -0.14 -13.17
C LEU A 32 4.68 -1.33 -13.76
N GLN A 33 4.80 -2.52 -13.18
CA GLN A 33 4.21 -3.76 -13.68
C GLN A 33 2.81 -4.06 -13.10
N GLU A 34 2.38 -3.38 -12.04
CA GLU A 34 1.03 -3.57 -11.47
C GLU A 34 -0.07 -3.13 -12.47
N GLU A 35 -0.76 -4.13 -13.07
CA GLU A 35 -1.84 -3.95 -14.04
C GLU A 35 -3.16 -3.43 -13.44
N ASP A 36 -3.80 -2.59 -14.25
CA ASP A 36 -5.12 -1.95 -14.23
C ASP A 36 -6.33 -2.66 -13.59
N ALA A 37 -6.36 -2.80 -12.25
CA ALA A 37 -7.61 -3.09 -11.52
C ALA A 37 -8.06 -2.04 -10.48
N VAL A 38 -7.17 -1.14 -10.03
CA VAL A 38 -7.51 -0.06 -9.08
C VAL A 38 -6.88 1.26 -9.55
N PHE A 39 -7.15 1.61 -10.80
CA PHE A 39 -6.54 2.78 -11.45
C PHE A 39 -7.41 4.01 -11.24
N ASN A 40 -6.91 4.94 -10.41
CA ASN A 40 -7.05 6.41 -10.54
C ASN A 40 -6.97 7.17 -9.20
N SER A 41 -6.14 6.80 -8.24
CA SER A 41 -6.12 7.60 -7.00
C SER A 41 -4.78 7.63 -6.30
N GLU A 42 -3.74 8.18 -6.92
CA GLU A 42 -2.42 8.42 -6.27
C GLU A 42 -1.72 7.15 -5.75
N ASN A 43 -2.40 5.99 -5.74
CA ASN A 43 -2.23 4.90 -4.79
C ASN A 43 -1.12 3.92 -5.18
N SER A 44 -0.60 4.03 -6.39
CA SER A 44 0.45 3.20 -6.98
C SER A 44 1.65 4.06 -7.36
N CYS A 45 2.07 4.93 -6.43
CA CYS A 45 3.20 5.82 -6.61
C CYS A 45 4.30 5.53 -5.60
N ILE A 46 5.52 5.98 -5.89
CA ILE A 46 6.63 6.00 -4.92
C ILE A 46 6.88 7.45 -4.53
N SER A 47 7.08 7.72 -3.23
CA SER A 47 7.39 9.07 -2.77
C SER A 47 8.75 9.55 -3.28
N ASP A 48 8.85 10.84 -3.58
CA ASP A 48 10.11 11.47 -3.97
C ASP A 48 11.18 11.32 -2.89
N GLU A 49 10.77 11.39 -1.62
CA GLU A 49 11.63 11.16 -0.46
C GLU A 49 12.29 9.76 -0.47
N ALA A 50 11.53 8.71 -0.80
CA ALA A 50 12.06 7.35 -0.88
C ALA A 50 13.02 7.18 -2.08
N LEU A 51 12.69 7.81 -3.21
CA LEU A 51 13.56 7.80 -4.40
C LEU A 51 14.87 8.55 -4.15
N ASP A 52 14.83 9.68 -3.44
CA ASP A 52 16.02 10.45 -3.07
C ASP A 52 16.89 9.69 -2.08
N THR A 53 16.27 9.00 -1.11
CA THR A 53 16.97 8.12 -0.17
C THR A 53 17.70 6.98 -0.88
N LEU A 54 17.03 6.30 -1.81
CA LEU A 54 17.65 5.26 -2.65
C LEU A 54 18.80 5.85 -3.51
N CYS A 55 18.57 6.98 -4.17
CA CYS A 55 19.58 7.65 -5.00
C CYS A 55 20.84 7.99 -4.21
N ASN A 56 20.69 8.51 -2.99
CA ASN A 56 21.81 8.85 -2.13
C ASN A 56 22.56 7.60 -1.65
N SER A 57 21.84 6.55 -1.24
CA SER A 57 22.48 5.30 -0.83
C SER A 57 23.25 4.62 -1.96
N ILE A 58 22.76 4.68 -3.20
CA ILE A 58 23.51 4.20 -4.37
C ILE A 58 24.80 5.01 -4.56
N LYS A 59 24.77 6.34 -4.41
CA LYS A 59 25.94 7.22 -4.58
C LYS A 59 27.02 7.03 -3.51
N GLU A 60 26.64 6.62 -2.30
CA GLU A 60 27.59 6.41 -1.19
C GLU A 60 28.52 5.21 -1.43
N ARG A 61 28.16 4.32 -2.36
CA ARG A 61 28.96 3.14 -2.72
C ARG A 61 29.67 3.36 -4.05
N GLU A 62 30.92 2.91 -4.14
CA GLU A 62 31.75 3.10 -5.34
C GLU A 62 31.43 2.09 -6.47
N ASP A 63 30.93 0.91 -6.13
CA ASP A 63 30.65 -0.20 -7.06
C ASP A 63 29.16 -0.35 -7.39
N THR A 64 28.51 0.76 -7.73
CA THR A 64 27.04 0.80 -7.97
C THR A 64 26.65 1.42 -9.31
N GLN A 65 27.58 1.45 -10.28
CA GLN A 65 27.33 2.05 -11.60
C GLN A 65 26.13 1.42 -12.31
N ARG A 66 25.98 0.10 -12.22
CA ARG A 66 24.86 -0.64 -12.81
C ARG A 66 23.53 -0.26 -12.13
N GLN A 67 23.50 -0.24 -10.80
CA GLN A 67 22.34 0.14 -10.00
C GLN A 67 21.93 1.57 -10.30
N MET A 68 22.88 2.51 -10.38
CA MET A 68 22.60 3.90 -10.74
C MET A 68 22.00 4.01 -12.15
N GLN A 69 22.52 3.25 -13.13
CA GLN A 69 21.96 3.26 -14.48
C GLN A 69 20.51 2.73 -14.51
N ARG A 70 20.24 1.62 -13.81
CA ARG A 70 18.88 1.06 -13.66
C ARG A 70 17.95 2.07 -13.00
N PHE A 71 18.36 2.60 -11.84
CA PHE A 71 17.61 3.61 -11.09
C PHE A 71 17.24 4.81 -11.96
N ARG A 72 18.20 5.40 -12.69
CA ARG A 72 17.94 6.56 -13.57
C ARG A 72 16.99 6.25 -14.71
N THR A 73 17.03 5.02 -15.21
CA THR A 73 16.12 4.57 -16.28
C THR A 73 14.70 4.49 -15.72
N LEU A 74 14.51 3.78 -14.61
CA LEU A 74 13.22 3.62 -13.96
C LEU A 74 12.67 4.96 -13.43
N GLN A 75 13.52 5.84 -12.89
CA GLN A 75 13.12 7.18 -12.44
C GLN A 75 12.50 8.01 -13.57
N ARG A 76 13.03 7.93 -14.79
CA ARG A 76 12.46 8.60 -15.96
C ARG A 76 11.11 8.00 -16.35
N VAL A 77 11.00 6.69 -16.31
CA VAL A 77 9.75 5.98 -16.61
C VAL A 77 8.67 6.32 -15.58
N LEU A 78 8.97 6.23 -14.28
CA LEU A 78 8.07 6.65 -13.21
C LEU A 78 7.60 8.10 -13.38
N THR A 79 8.49 9.00 -13.80
CA THR A 79 8.13 10.40 -14.07
C THR A 79 7.21 10.52 -15.28
N ALA A 80 7.49 9.80 -16.38
CA ALA A 80 6.69 9.82 -17.59
C ALA A 80 5.26 9.28 -17.40
N TYR A 81 5.10 8.29 -16.50
CA TYR A 81 3.81 7.69 -16.16
C TYR A 81 3.16 8.29 -14.91
N HIS A 82 3.67 9.42 -14.39
CA HIS A 82 3.15 10.07 -13.18
C HIS A 82 3.03 9.15 -11.95
N ARG A 83 3.95 8.17 -11.82
CA ARG A 83 4.03 7.19 -10.72
C ARG A 83 4.87 7.69 -9.53
N ARG A 84 5.02 9.01 -9.40
CA ARG A 84 5.76 9.66 -8.33
C ARG A 84 4.81 10.46 -7.46
N SER A 85 5.02 10.40 -6.15
CA SER A 85 4.27 11.19 -5.18
C SER A 85 5.17 12.26 -4.59
N THR A 86 4.69 13.51 -4.61
CA THR A 86 5.33 14.62 -3.90
C THR A 86 5.03 14.62 -2.41
N LYS A 87 4.06 13.82 -1.96
CA LYS A 87 3.73 13.69 -0.53
C LYS A 87 4.86 12.99 0.22
N THR A 88 5.16 13.47 1.41
CA THR A 88 6.15 12.82 2.30
C THR A 88 5.63 11.48 2.80
N LEU A 89 6.52 10.63 3.30
CA LEU A 89 6.09 9.36 3.90
C LEU A 89 5.11 9.57 5.06
N GLU A 90 5.33 10.60 5.88
CA GLU A 90 4.44 10.97 6.99
C GLU A 90 3.06 11.41 6.50
N GLU A 91 3.00 12.26 5.48
CA GLU A 91 1.74 12.68 4.86
C GLU A 91 0.99 11.48 4.24
N LEU A 92 1.72 10.54 3.65
CA LEU A 92 1.14 9.31 3.13
C LEU A 92 0.57 8.45 4.27
N LEU A 93 1.27 8.31 5.41
CA LEU A 93 0.78 7.64 6.62
C LEU A 93 -0.51 8.24 7.19
N HIS A 94 -0.68 9.55 7.04
CA HIS A 94 -1.89 10.25 7.46
C HIS A 94 -2.94 10.38 6.36
N THR A 95 -2.68 9.89 5.16
CA THR A 95 -3.66 9.93 4.08
C THR A 95 -4.82 9.01 4.44
N PRO A 96 -6.07 9.53 4.48
CA PRO A 96 -7.22 8.72 4.82
C PRO A 96 -7.32 7.55 3.83
N LEU A 97 -7.50 6.35 4.37
CA LEU A 97 -7.74 5.17 3.56
C LEU A 97 -9.10 5.35 2.89
N TYR A 98 -9.10 5.76 1.63
CA TYR A 98 -10.32 5.67 0.82
C TYR A 98 -10.52 4.19 0.54
N VAL A 99 -11.21 3.52 1.45
CA VAL A 99 -11.94 2.31 1.12
C VAL A 99 -13.06 2.84 0.26
N ASP A 100 -12.94 2.71 -1.06
CA ASP A 100 -14.13 2.79 -1.91
C ASP A 100 -15.11 1.87 -1.21
N GLY A 101 -16.16 2.45 -0.64
CA GLY A 101 -17.26 1.66 -0.12
C GLY A 101 -17.59 0.79 -1.30
N VAL A 102 -17.40 -0.53 -1.15
CA VAL A 102 -17.98 -1.51 -2.06
C VAL A 102 -19.35 -0.92 -2.33
N GLU A 103 -19.61 -0.48 -3.56
CA GLU A 103 -20.97 -0.09 -3.90
C GLU A 103 -21.75 -1.29 -3.41
N GLU A 104 -22.54 -1.08 -2.35
CA GLU A 104 -23.63 -1.96 -2.01
C GLU A 104 -24.47 -1.86 -3.27
N SER A 105 -24.13 -2.72 -4.24
CA SER A 105 -25.10 -3.31 -5.13
C SER A 105 -26.27 -3.54 -4.21
N THR A 106 -27.34 -2.81 -4.51
CA THR A 106 -28.57 -2.74 -3.75
C THR A 106 -29.20 -4.13 -3.88
N GLU A 107 -28.56 -5.12 -3.27
CA GLU A 107 -29.13 -6.40 -2.98
C GLU A 107 -30.15 -6.08 -1.90
N HIS A 108 -31.41 -6.07 -2.33
CA HIS A 108 -32.58 -6.12 -1.46
C HIS A 108 -32.21 -6.85 -0.17
N GLU A 109 -32.17 -6.13 0.96
CA GLU A 109 -32.20 -6.77 2.27
C GLU A 109 -33.36 -7.77 2.23
N PRO A 110 -33.13 -9.09 2.33
CA PRO A 110 -34.25 -9.96 2.64
C PRO A 110 -34.68 -9.55 4.04
N ALA A 111 -35.89 -9.02 4.15
CA ALA A 111 -36.52 -8.77 5.44
C ALA A 111 -36.54 -10.12 6.20
N ILE A 112 -35.57 -10.31 7.09
CA ILE A 112 -35.57 -11.43 8.01
C ILE A 112 -36.67 -11.11 9.01
N ASP A 113 -37.83 -11.71 8.78
CA ASP A 113 -38.94 -11.71 9.73
C ASP A 113 -38.46 -12.45 10.99
N LEU A 114 -38.03 -11.69 12.00
CA LEU A 114 -37.65 -12.17 13.32
C LEU A 114 -38.91 -12.51 14.14
N SER A 115 -39.83 -13.28 13.56
CA SER A 115 -41.02 -13.78 14.24
C SER A 115 -40.72 -15.09 14.96
N ASP A 116 -40.62 -14.97 16.29
CA ASP A 116 -41.04 -15.96 17.30
C ASP A 116 -40.25 -17.26 17.52
N LYS A 117 -38.92 -17.32 17.28
CA LYS A 117 -38.11 -18.48 17.74
C LYS A 117 -36.74 -18.21 18.37
N ILE A 118 -36.45 -16.99 18.82
CA ILE A 118 -35.25 -16.72 19.65
C ILE A 118 -35.67 -16.43 21.10
N ILE A 119 -36.44 -17.35 21.69
CA ILE A 119 -36.61 -17.43 23.15
C ILE A 119 -36.53 -18.91 23.52
N ALA A 120 -35.33 -19.49 23.50
CA ALA A 120 -34.98 -20.71 24.26
C ALA A 120 -33.55 -21.12 23.92
N GLN A 121 -32.56 -20.36 24.37
CA GLN A 121 -31.21 -20.89 24.60
C GLN A 121 -30.41 -19.86 25.40
N VAL A 122 -30.87 -19.59 26.62
CA VAL A 122 -29.97 -19.13 27.68
C VAL A 122 -29.36 -20.42 28.24
N PRO A 123 -28.03 -20.62 28.16
CA PRO A 123 -27.39 -21.77 28.77
C PRO A 123 -27.61 -21.72 30.29
N GLU A 124 -28.00 -22.86 30.87
CA GLU A 124 -28.33 -23.08 32.29
C GLU A 124 -27.21 -22.67 33.29
N PHE A 125 -26.03 -22.29 32.80
CA PHE A 125 -24.89 -21.80 33.60
C PHE A 125 -25.09 -20.38 34.15
N LEU A 126 -26.03 -19.58 33.62
CA LEU A 126 -26.27 -18.20 34.09
C LEU A 126 -27.34 -18.08 35.18
N SER A 127 -27.96 -19.18 35.60
CA SER A 127 -28.96 -19.22 36.68
C SER A 127 -28.38 -19.79 37.98
N GLU A 128 -27.25 -19.24 38.45
CA GLU A 128 -26.87 -19.41 39.85
C GLU A 128 -27.61 -18.37 40.70
N GLU A 129 -28.76 -18.76 41.25
CA GLU A 129 -29.33 -18.13 42.43
C GLU A 129 -28.54 -18.57 43.67
N LYS A 130 -28.06 -17.60 44.45
CA LYS A 130 -27.94 -17.77 45.90
C LYS A 130 -28.22 -16.48 46.63
#